data_AF-A0A519PEH3-F1
#
_entry.id   AF-A0A519PEH3-F1
#
_cell.length_a   1.000
_cell.length_b   1.000
_cell.length_c   1.000
_cell.angle_alpha   90.00
_cell.angle_beta   90.00
_cell.angle_gamma   90.00
#
_symmetry.space_group_name_H-M   'P 1'
#
loop_
_entity.id
_entity.type
_entity.pdbx_description
1 polymer ?
#
loop_
_entity_poly.entity_id
_entity_poly.type
_entity_poly.pdbx_seq_one_letter_code
_entity_poly.pdbx_strand_id
1 'polypeptide(L)' 'MHVTVLGASGRAGSEITKELAARGHTVTAIARKPEAIPD' A
#
# COMPACT_ATOMS: atom_id res chain seq x y z
N MET A 1 -13.32 0.65 -2.10
CA MET A 1 -13.42 0.04 -0.75
C MET A 1 -12.32 0.61 0.13
N HIS A 2 -12.43 0.47 1.46
CA HIS A 2 -11.36 0.80 2.40
C HIS A 2 -10.53 -0.45 2.71
N VAL A 3 -9.23 -0.41 2.43
CA VAL A 3 -8.33 -1.57 2.58
C VAL A 3 -7.10 -1.14 3.37
N THR A 4 -6.71 -1.91 4.40
CA THR A 4 -5.47 -1.67 5.15
C THR A 4 -4.42 -2.70 4.75
N VAL A 5 -3.22 -2.23 4.38
CA VAL A 5 -2.09 -3.10 3.98
C VAL A 5 -0.98 -2.99 5.02
N LEU A 6 -0.76 -4.07 5.77
CA LEU A 6 0.37 -4.19 6.68
C LEU A 6 1.64 -4.59 5.91
N GLY A 7 2.75 -3.91 6.17
CA GLY A 7 4.00 -4.15 5.43
C GLY A 7 3.96 -3.57 4.02
N ALA A 8 3.26 -2.45 3.83
CA ALA A 8 3.05 -1.82 2.52
C ALA A 8 4.34 -1.40 1.79
N SER A 9 5.46 -1.25 2.50
CA SER A 9 6.78 -0.94 1.91
C SER A 9 7.58 -2.19 1.49
N GLY A 10 7.07 -3.40 1.72
CA GLY A 10 7.74 -4.64 1.33
C GLY A 10 7.50 -5.00 -0.13
N ARG A 11 8.31 -5.90 -0.71
CA ARG A 11 8.22 -6.29 -2.14
C ARG A 11 6.80 -6.66 -2.60
N ALA A 12 6.04 -7.37 -1.77
CA ALA A 12 4.66 -7.72 -2.07
C ALA A 12 3.69 -6.59 -1.71
N GLY A 13 3.90 -5.96 -0.54
CA GLY A 13 3.02 -4.90 -0.03
C GLY A 13 2.96 -3.69 -0.96
N SER A 14 4.07 -3.34 -1.61
CA SER A 14 4.15 -2.21 -2.53
C SER A 14 3.31 -2.45 -3.79
N GLU A 15 3.43 -3.63 -4.40
CA GLU A 15 2.65 -3.99 -5.59
C GLU A 15 1.15 -4.11 -5.26
N ILE A 16 0.81 -4.67 -4.11
CA ILE A 16 -0.57 -4.75 -3.64
C ILE A 16 -1.15 -3.35 -3.43
N THR A 17 -0.43 -2.47 -2.73
CA THR A 17 -0.87 -1.09 -2.45
C THR A 17 -1.09 -0.32 -3.74
N LYS A 18 -0.15 -0.42 -4.68
CA LYS A 18 -0.21 0.23 -6.00
C LYS A 18 -1.41 -0.24 -6.81
N GLU A 19 -1.64 -1.54 -6.89
CA GLU A 19 -2.76 -2.10 -7.66
C GLU A 19 -4.12 -1.75 -7.04
N LEU A 20 -4.25 -1.80 -5.70
CA LEU A 20 -5.47 -1.40 -5.02
C LEU A 20 -5.80 0.09 -5.26
N ALA A 21 -4.78 0.95 -5.22
CA ALA A 21 -4.93 2.37 -5.53
C ALA A 21 -5.34 2.58 -7.00
N ALA A 22 -4.69 1.88 -7.94
CA ALA A 22 -5.02 1.94 -9.38
C ALA A 22 -6.46 1.52 -9.68
N ARG A 23 -7.02 0.60 -8.88
CA ARG A 23 -8.44 0.17 -8.96
C ARG A 23 -9.42 1.12 -8.26
N GLY A 24 -8.95 2.26 -7.73
CA GLY A 24 -9.80 3.26 -7.08
C GLY A 24 -10.23 2.88 -5.67
N HIS A 25 -9.46 2.05 -4.96
CA HIS A 25 -9.70 1.79 -3.55
C HIS A 25 -9.01 2.83 -2.66
N THR A 26 -9.61 3.14 -1.50
CA THR A 26 -8.96 3.94 -0.46
C THR A 26 -8.08 3.02 0.36
N VAL A 27 -6.76 3.19 0.27
CA VAL A 27 -5.79 2.31 0.92
C VAL A 27 -5.13 3.00 2.10
N THR A 28 -5.16 2.36 3.27
CA THR A 28 -4.35 2.75 4.43
C THR A 28 -3.11 1.86 4.48
N ALA A 29 -1.97 2.41 4.09
CA ALA A 29 -0.71 1.69 4.01
C ALA A 29 0.08 1.84 5.32
N ILE A 30 0.44 0.72 5.97
CA ILE A 30 1.21 0.71 7.21
C ILE A 30 2.58 0.10 6.95
N ALA A 31 3.63 0.88 7.19
CA ALA A 31 5.01 0.45 7.10
C ALA A 31 5.85 1.02 8.24
N ARG A 32 6.96 0.34 8.55
CA ARG A 32 7.95 0.84 9.51
C ARG A 32 8.78 2.01 8.96
N LYS A 33 8.86 2.12 7.63
CA LYS A 33 9.55 3.18 6.88
C LYS A 33 8.58 3.69 5.80
N PRO A 34 7.68 4.63 6.12
CA PRO A 34 6.66 5.12 5.19
C PRO A 34 7.23 5.70 3.90
N GLU A 35 8.43 6.28 3.95
CA GLU A 35 9.17 6.82 2.81
C GLU A 35 9.53 5.78 1.72
N ALA A 36 9.35 4.49 2.02
CA ALA A 36 9.57 3.39 1.07
C ALA A 36 8.25 2.88 0.44
N ILE A 37 7.10 3.51 0.71
CA ILE A 37 5.83 3.22 0.03
C ILE A 37 5.79 4.03 -1.27
N PRO A 38 5.44 3.43 -2.43
CA PRO A 38 5.33 4.17 -3.69
C PRO A 38 4.19 5.20 -3.67
N ASP A 39 4.39 6.33 -4.37
CA ASP A 39 3.34 7.34 -4.64
C ASP A 39 2.20 6.79 -5.51
#